data_AF-A0A2S7TP35-F1
#
_entry.id   AF-A0A2S7TP35-F1
#
_cell.length_a   1.000
_cell.length_b   1.000
_cell.length_c   1.000
_cell.angle_alpha   90.00
_cell.angle_beta   90.00
_cell.angle_gamma   90.00
#
_symmetry.space_group_name_H-M   'P 1'
#
loop_
_entity.id
_entity.type
_entity.pdbx_description
1 polymer ?
#
loop_
_entity_poly.entity_id
_entity_poly.type
_entity_poly.pdbx_seq_one_letter_code
_entity_poly.pdbx_strand_id
1 'polypeptide(L)' 'MQVLHGEHIRLRALEPEDLEFLFQIENNETFWEVSHTLIPFSKYILKQYIANAHQDIYEAKQLRLLI' A
#
# COMPACT_ATOMS: atom_id res chain seq x y z
N MET A 1 -9.42 9.76 19.30
CA MET A 1 -8.70 10.20 18.09
C MET A 1 -9.27 9.46 16.88
N GLN A 2 -10.19 10.07 16.13
CA GLN A 2 -10.72 9.53 14.87
C GLN A 2 -9.97 10.16 13.68
N VAL A 3 -8.64 10.11 13.69
CA VAL A 3 -7.81 10.80 12.67
C VAL A 3 -7.86 10.15 11.28
N LEU A 4 -8.43 8.95 11.17
CA LEU A 4 -8.48 8.15 9.94
C LEU A 4 -9.92 7.92 9.43
N HIS A 5 -10.90 8.66 9.94
CA HIS A 5 -12.31 8.52 9.55
C HIS A 5 -12.84 9.86 9.07
N GLY A 6 -13.02 9.99 7.75
CA GLY A 6 -13.77 11.07 7.13
C GLY A 6 -15.25 10.72 7.01
N GLU A 7 -16.04 11.65 6.45
CA GLU A 7 -17.48 11.46 6.24
C GLU A 7 -17.80 10.31 5.27
N HIS A 8 -16.95 10.10 4.26
CA HIS A 8 -17.16 9.11 3.20
C HIS A 8 -16.08 8.03 3.15
N ILE A 9 -14.96 8.23 3.84
CA ILE A 9 -13.74 7.43 3.67
C ILE A 9 -13.20 7.06 5.04
N ARG A 10 -12.82 5.79 5.19
CA ARG A 10 -12.10 5.31 6.36
C ARG A 10 -10.75 4.78 5.93
N LEU A 11 -9.68 5.35 6.47
CA LEU A 11 -8.34 4.88 6.24
C LEU A 11 -7.99 3.78 7.26
N ARG A 12 -7.35 2.72 6.78
CA ARG A 12 -6.83 1.62 7.61
C ARG A 12 -5.47 1.14 7.11
N ALA A 13 -4.80 0.35 7.93
CA ALA A 13 -3.59 -0.36 7.52
C ALA A 13 -3.89 -1.41 6.43
N LEU A 14 -2.83 -1.79 5.71
CA LEU A 14 -2.87 -2.89 4.74
C LEU A 14 -3.08 -4.24 5.46
N GLU A 15 -3.99 -5.04 4.91
CA GLU A 15 -4.27 -6.40 5.35
C GLU A 15 -3.91 -7.40 4.23
N PRO A 16 -3.69 -8.70 4.55
CA PRO A 16 -3.35 -9.70 3.55
C PRO A 16 -4.35 -9.82 2.39
N GLU A 17 -5.62 -9.51 2.65
CA GLU A 17 -6.73 -9.55 1.69
C GLU A 17 -6.60 -8.46 0.59
N ASP A 18 -5.87 -7.39 0.87
CA ASP A 18 -5.68 -6.26 -0.04
C ASP A 18 -4.61 -6.53 -1.12
N LEU A 19 -3.92 -7.66 -1.03
CA LEU A 19 -2.80 -8.00 -1.90
C LEU A 19 -3.16 -7.93 -3.39
N GLU A 20 -4.36 -8.40 -3.77
CA GLU A 20 -4.77 -8.41 -5.17
C GLU A 20 -5.00 -6.99 -5.69
N PHE A 21 -5.68 -6.16 -4.90
CA PHE A 21 -5.91 -4.76 -5.22
C PHE A 21 -4.59 -3.99 -5.32
N LEU A 22 -3.71 -4.16 -4.33
CA LEU A 22 -2.39 -3.53 -4.33
C LEU A 22 -1.57 -3.95 -5.54
N PHE A 23 -1.60 -5.24 -5.90
CA PHE A 23 -0.90 -5.75 -7.08
C PHE A 23 -1.41 -5.12 -8.37
N GLN A 24 -2.72 -4.92 -8.52
CA GLN A 24 -3.29 -4.28 -9.71
C GLN A 24 -2.88 -2.81 -9.84
N ILE A 25 -2.90 -2.06 -8.73
CA ILE A 25 -2.55 -0.64 -8.73
C ILE A 25 -1.05 -0.43 -8.98
N GLU A 26 -0.19 -1.15 -8.26
CA GLU A 26 1.27 -0.98 -8.36
C GLU A 26 1.84 -1.40 -9.72
N ASN A 27 1.19 -2.36 -10.38
CA ASN A 27 1.58 -2.81 -11.72
C ASN A 27 0.83 -2.11 -12.86
N ASN A 28 0.01 -1.10 -12.55
CA ASN A 28 -0.59 -0.28 -13.59
C ASN A 28 0.40 0.80 -14.04
N GLU A 29 0.94 0.63 -15.25
CA GLU A 29 1.92 1.53 -15.87
C GLU A 29 1.42 2.98 -15.98
N THR A 30 0.11 3.19 -16.06
CA THR A 30 -0.49 4.54 -16.11
C THR A 30 -0.24 5.33 -14.82
N PHE A 31 0.06 4.66 -13.71
CA PHE A 31 0.39 5.31 -12.44
C PHE A 31 1.90 5.45 -12.19
N TRP A 32 2.77 4.87 -13.03
CA TRP A 32 4.22 4.87 -12.80
C TRP A 32 4.83 6.26 -12.81
N GLU A 33 4.29 7.18 -13.61
CA GLU A 33 4.72 8.58 -13.64
C GLU A 33 4.59 9.27 -12.28
N VAL A 34 3.69 8.78 -11.41
CA VAL A 34 3.44 9.33 -10.08
C VAL A 34 3.80 8.39 -8.93
N SER A 35 4.06 7.11 -9.19
CA SER A 35 4.21 6.08 -8.14
C SER A 35 5.64 5.78 -7.72
N HIS A 36 6.64 6.58 -8.13
CA HIS A 36 8.06 6.37 -7.82
C HIS A 36 8.60 4.96 -8.19
N THR A 37 7.83 4.14 -8.91
CA THR A 37 8.24 2.85 -9.43
C THR A 37 8.38 2.93 -10.95
N LEU A 38 9.36 2.19 -11.48
CA LEU A 38 9.59 2.02 -12.91
C LEU A 38 9.55 0.55 -13.32
N ILE A 39 9.22 -0.34 -12.38
CA ILE A 39 9.22 -1.79 -12.58
C ILE A 39 7.99 -2.43 -11.93
N PRO A 40 7.47 -3.53 -12.51
CA PRO A 40 6.37 -4.27 -11.92
C PRO A 40 6.79 -4.99 -10.64
N PHE A 41 5.87 -5.05 -9.67
CA PHE A 41 6.03 -5.81 -8.43
C PHE A 41 5.41 -7.20 -8.57
N SER A 42 6.12 -8.24 -8.11
CA SER A 42 5.53 -9.57 -8.01
C SER A 42 4.60 -9.68 -6.80
N LYS A 43 3.58 -10.55 -6.89
CA LYS A 43 2.69 -10.86 -5.74
C LYS A 43 3.47 -11.35 -4.52
N TYR A 44 4.58 -12.05 -4.73
CA TYR A 44 5.43 -12.51 -3.64
C TYR A 44 6.07 -11.34 -2.88
N ILE A 45 6.66 -10.37 -3.58
CA ILE A 45 7.26 -9.19 -2.96
C ILE A 45 6.20 -8.37 -2.21
N LEU A 46 5.04 -8.15 -2.81
CA LEU A 46 3.95 -7.42 -2.15
C LEU A 46 3.40 -8.16 -0.92
N LYS A 47 3.34 -9.48 -0.95
CA LYS A 47 2.94 -10.28 0.22
C LYS A 47 3.94 -10.13 1.37
N GLN A 48 5.24 -10.17 1.08
CA GLN A 48 6.28 -9.91 2.09
C GLN A 48 6.21 -8.47 2.60
N TYR A 49 5.91 -7.51 1.72
CA TYR A 49 5.72 -6.12 2.09
C TYR A 49 4.56 -5.93 3.07
N ILE A 50 3.38 -6.49 2.77
CA ILE A 50 2.21 -6.43 3.68
C ILE A 50 2.53 -7.10 5.02
N ALA A 51 3.19 -8.26 5.01
CA ALA A 51 3.60 -8.94 6.24
C ALA A 51 4.53 -8.08 7.10
N ASN A 52 5.38 -7.26 6.48
CA ASN A 52 6.31 -6.35 7.15
C ASN A 52 5.74 -4.93 7.35
N ALA A 53 4.48 -4.66 6.99
CA ALA A 53 3.88 -3.32 7.09
C ALA A 53 3.71 -2.82 8.54
N HIS A 54 4.01 -3.66 9.54
CA HIS A 54 4.08 -3.32 10.95
C HIS A 54 5.43 -2.68 11.36
N GLN A 55 6.42 -2.63 10.47
CA GLN A 55 7.69 -1.96 10.72
C GLN A 55 7.51 -0.45 10.93
N ASP A 56 8.40 0.15 11.71
CA ASP A 56 8.32 1.56 12.03
C ASP A 56 8.38 2.42 10.75
N ILE A 57 7.53 3.44 10.66
CA ILE A 57 7.48 4.38 9.53
C ILE A 57 8.84 5.04 9.25
N TYR A 58 9.67 5.22 10.28
CA TYR A 58 11.02 5.79 10.15
C TYR A 58 11.99 4.80 9.47
N GLU A 59 11.79 3.50 9.65
CA GLU A 59 12.54 2.45 8.95
C GLU A 59 12.01 2.24 7.53
N ALA A 60 10.69 2.17 7.37
CA ALA A 60 10.04 1.93 6.09
C ALA A 60 10.09 3.13 5.14
N LYS A 61 10.28 4.35 5.68
CA LYS A 61 10.25 5.64 4.97
C LYS A 61 8.98 5.89 4.14
N GLN A 62 7.91 5.16 4.43
CA GLN A 62 6.64 5.25 3.74
C GLN A 62 5.51 4.85 4.68
N LEU A 63 4.35 5.49 4.52
CA LEU A 63 3.09 5.09 5.15
C LEU A 63 2.11 4.75 4.03
N ARG A 64 1.60 3.51 4.04
CA ARG A 64 0.57 3.07 3.10
C ARG A 64 -0.72 2.78 3.84
N LEU A 65 -1.81 3.40 3.37
CA LEU A 65 -3.15 3.26 3.93
C LEU A 65 -4.11 2.81 2.83
N LEU A 66 -5.13 2.07 3.22
CA LEU A 66 -6.22 1.64 2.35
C LEU A 66 -7.53 2.32 2.74
N ILE A 67 -8.44 2.44 1.77
CA ILE A 67 -9.80 3.01 1.90
C ILE A 67 -10.83 1.88 1.98
#